data_AF-A0A9D3YMS3-F1
#
_entry.id   AF-A0A9D3YMS3-F1
#
_cell.length_a   1.000
_cell.length_b   1.000
_cell.length_c   1.000
_cell.angle_alpha   90.00
_cell.angle_beta   90.00
_cell.angle_gamma   90.00
#
_symmetry.space_group_name_H-M   'P 1'
#
loop_
_entity.id
_entity.type
_entity.pdbx_description
1 polymer ?
#
loop_
_entity_poly.entity_id
_entity_poly.type
_entity_poly.pdbx_seq_one_letter_code
_entity_poly.pdbx_strand_id
1 'polypeptide(L)'
;MIPLMITTRDYAGNFKRAGGDFLKIFLCNDHMRSAIRGRVIDHGNGTYTAEVEAAWSGKSEVIVTLSYPREAITAMYRTRKEVSFVYRSWHMYTT
;
A
#
# COMPACT_ATOMS: atom_id res chain seq x y z
N MET A 1 1.32 -16.13 -9.37
CA MET A 1 1.19 -14.69 -9.01
C MET A 1 0.51 -13.96 -10.14
N ILE A 2 -0.45 -13.08 -9.85
CA ILE A 2 -1.14 -12.21 -10.81
C ILE A 2 -0.57 -10.79 -10.68
N PRO A 3 0.14 -10.26 -11.71
CA PRO A 3 0.63 -8.89 -11.70
C PRO A 3 -0.46 -7.90 -12.13
N LEU A 4 -0.50 -6.75 -11.45
CA LEU A 4 -1.44 -5.66 -11.71
C LEU A 4 -0.68 -4.34 -11.74
N MET A 5 -0.85 -3.56 -12.81
CA MET A 5 -0.26 -2.23 -12.92
C MET A 5 -1.20 -1.19 -12.33
N ILE A 6 -0.65 -0.34 -11.46
CA ILE A 6 -1.38 0.76 -10.82
C ILE A 6 -0.69 2.06 -11.23
N THR A 7 -1.49 3.05 -11.65
CA THR A 7 -1.03 4.41 -11.90
C THR A 7 -1.74 5.34 -10.93
N THR A 8 -1.00 6.16 -10.19
CA THR A 8 -1.60 7.13 -9.28
C THR A 8 -1.74 8.49 -9.94
N ARG A 9 -2.77 9.22 -9.51
CA ARG A 9 -3.07 10.56 -9.99
C ARG A 9 -3.14 11.54 -8.82
N ASP A 10 -2.79 12.79 -9.08
CA ASP A 10 -2.98 13.88 -8.14
C ASP A 10 -4.46 14.29 -8.07
N TYR A 11 -4.77 15.25 -7.19
CA TYR A 11 -6.13 15.77 -7.03
C TYR A 11 -6.68 16.44 -8.31
N ALA A 12 -5.81 16.94 -9.18
CA ALA A 12 -6.19 17.52 -10.47
C ALA A 12 -6.35 16.45 -11.57
N GLY A 13 -6.13 15.17 -11.26
CA GLY A 13 -6.26 14.06 -12.19
C GLY A 13 -5.03 13.82 -13.07
N ASN A 14 -3.92 14.53 -12.84
CA ASN A 14 -2.67 14.31 -13.56
C ASN A 14 -1.95 13.09 -13.02
N PHE A 15 -1.23 12.36 -13.88
CA PHE A 15 -0.37 11.28 -13.43
C PHE A 15 0.70 11.81 -12.46
N LYS A 16 0.82 11.17 -11.31
CA LYS A 16 1.92 11.46 -10.39
C LYS A 16 3.23 11.05 -11.08
N ARG A 17 4.28 11.86 -10.88
CA ARG A 17 5.63 11.60 -11.40
C ARG A 17 6.56 10.97 -10.36
N ALA A 18 6.03 10.72 -9.17
CA ALA A 18 6.81 10.23 -8.05
C ALA A 18 5.98 9.26 -7.21
N GLY A 19 6.66 8.22 -6.74
CA GLY A 19 6.09 7.21 -5.86
C GLY A 19 6.04 7.65 -4.40
N GLY A 20 5.97 6.68 -3.49
CA GLY A 20 5.95 6.86 -2.04
C GLY A 20 4.54 6.86 -1.45
N ASP A 21 3.52 6.53 -2.25
CA ASP A 21 2.16 6.31 -1.74
C ASP A 21 2.09 4.96 -1.01
N PHE A 22 1.38 4.91 0.12
CA PHE A 22 1.12 3.66 0.83
C PHE A 22 -0.15 3.01 0.28
N LEU A 23 0.06 2.10 -0.68
CA LEU A 23 -0.98 1.28 -1.28
C LEU A 23 -1.11 -0.07 -0.57
N LYS A 24 -2.33 -0.58 -0.47
CA LYS A 24 -2.63 -1.96 -0.11
C LYS A 24 -3.38 -2.63 -1.24
N ILE A 25 -3.12 -3.91 -1.42
CA ILE A 25 -3.85 -4.75 -2.36
C ILE A 25 -4.32 -6.02 -1.66
N PHE A 26 -5.54 -6.42 -1.95
CA PHE A 26 -6.13 -7.67 -1.50
C PHE A 26 -6.79 -8.39 -2.67
N LEU A 27 -6.62 -9.70 -2.72
CA LEU A 27 -7.49 -10.59 -3.48
C LEU A 27 -8.55 -11.13 -2.52
N CYS A 28 -9.82 -10.87 -2.79
CA CYS A 28 -10.95 -11.23 -1.93
C CYS A 28 -11.83 -12.28 -2.61
N ASN A 29 -12.40 -13.17 -1.81
CA ASN A 29 -13.43 -14.11 -2.23
C ASN A 29 -14.56 -14.13 -1.20
N ASP A 30 -15.71 -13.62 -1.61
CA ASP A 30 -16.88 -13.48 -0.73
C ASP A 30 -17.49 -14.83 -0.35
N HIS A 31 -17.49 -15.79 -1.27
CA HIS A 31 -18.03 -17.13 -1.00
C HIS A 31 -17.23 -17.85 0.08
N MET A 32 -15.90 -17.74 0.03
CA MET A 32 -14.99 -18.32 1.00
C MET A 32 -14.74 -17.41 2.22
N ARG A 33 -15.30 -16.19 2.23
CA ARG A 33 -15.08 -15.16 3.26
C ARG A 33 -13.60 -14.97 3.59
N SER A 34 -12.77 -14.95 2.55
CA SER A 34 -11.32 -14.99 2.67
C SER A 34 -10.67 -13.87 1.87
N ALA A 35 -9.54 -13.37 2.35
CA ALA A 35 -8.76 -12.35 1.67
C ALA A 35 -7.25 -12.62 1.81
N ILE A 36 -6.50 -12.42 0.73
CA ILE A 36 -5.04 -12.52 0.72
C ILE A 36 -4.46 -11.16 0.41
N ARG A 37 -3.54 -10.71 1.26
CA ARG A 37 -2.77 -9.48 1.02
C ARG A 37 -1.71 -9.74 -0.05
N GLY A 38 -1.69 -8.90 -1.08
CA GLY A 38 -0.61 -8.92 -2.07
C GLY A 38 0.56 -8.01 -1.72
N ARG A 39 1.64 -8.18 -2.46
CA ARG A 39 2.81 -7.31 -2.44
C ARG A 39 2.56 -6.10 -3.35
N VAL A 40 3.05 -4.93 -2.95
CA VAL A 40 3.10 -3.75 -3.82
C VAL A 40 4.55 -3.31 -3.97
N ILE A 41 4.96 -3.09 -5.21
CA ILE A 41 6.28 -2.61 -5.62
C ILE A 41 6.09 -1.20 -6.16
N ASP A 42 6.76 -0.24 -5.56
CA ASP A 42 6.80 1.14 -6.02
C ASP A 42 7.96 1.33 -7.00
N HIS A 43 7.67 1.83 -8.20
CA HIS A 43 8.69 2.10 -9.22
C HIS A 43 9.30 3.50 -9.10
N GLY A 44 8.87 4.29 -8.11
CA GLY A 44 9.40 5.60 -7.79
C GLY A 44 8.91 6.72 -8.70
N ASN A 45 8.12 6.42 -9.73
CA ASN A 45 7.68 7.35 -10.77
C ASN A 45 6.15 7.60 -10.77
N GLY A 46 5.44 7.22 -9.71
CA GLY A 46 3.97 7.31 -9.62
C GLY A 46 3.23 6.10 -10.21
N THR A 47 3.99 5.07 -10.63
CA THR A 47 3.44 3.77 -11.02
C THR A 47 3.89 2.69 -10.05
N TYR A 48 3.06 1.66 -9.93
CA TYR A 48 3.28 0.54 -9.00
C TYR A 48 2.92 -0.78 -9.69
N THR A 49 3.64 -1.84 -9.32
CA THR A 49 3.22 -3.22 -9.63
C THR A 49 2.73 -3.87 -8.36
N ALA A 50 1.49 -4.33 -8.38
CA ALA A 50 0.93 -5.15 -7.33
C ALA A 50 0.91 -6.62 -7.75
N GLU A 51 1.21 -7.51 -6.82
CA GLU A 51 1.27 -8.95 -7.05
C GLU A 51 0.45 -9.68 -5.99
N VAL A 52 -0.53 -10.45 -6.42
CA VAL A 52 -1.36 -11.29 -5.54
C VAL A 52 -1.24 -12.76 -5.92
N GLU A 53 -1.35 -13.65 -4.93
CA GLU A 53 -1.43 -15.09 -5.15
C GLU A 53 -2.89 -15.51 -5.34
N ALA A 54 -3.17 -16.24 -6.43
CA ALA A 54 -4.49 -16.78 -6.69
C ALA A 54 -4.65 -18.13 -5.98
N ALA A 55 -4.97 -18.09 -4.69
CA ALA A 55 -4.99 -19.28 -3.84
C ALA A 55 -6.25 -20.13 -3.97
N TRP A 56 -7.25 -19.71 -4.76
CA TRP A 56 -8.50 -20.44 -4.94
C TRP A 56 -8.99 -20.37 -6.38
N SER A 57 -9.75 -21.39 -6.77
CA SER A 57 -10.43 -21.42 -8.06
C SER A 57 -11.75 -20.64 -7.99
N GLY A 58 -12.14 -20.03 -9.11
CA GLY A 58 -13.42 -19.34 -9.25
C GLY A 58 -13.31 -17.81 -9.15
N LYS A 59 -14.46 -17.16 -8.95
CA LYS A 59 -14.58 -15.69 -8.98
C LYS A 59 -13.90 -15.08 -7.75
N SER A 60 -13.11 -14.04 -8.01
CA SER A 60 -12.39 -13.26 -7.00
C SER A 60 -12.46 -11.79 -7.36
N GLU A 61 -12.34 -10.92 -6.36
CA GLU A 61 -12.26 -9.47 -6.56
C GLU A 61 -10.90 -8.96 -6.09
N VAL A 62 -10.31 -8.04 -6.86
CA VAL A 62 -9.10 -7.34 -6.45
C VAL A 62 -9.48 -6.00 -5.88
N ILE A 63 -9.14 -5.76 -4.61
CA ILE A 63 -9.34 -4.49 -3.93
C ILE A 63 -7.99 -3.79 -3.80
N VAL A 64 -7.91 -2.57 -4.34
CA VAL A 64 -6.75 -1.69 -4.19
C VAL A 64 -7.15 -0.49 -3.35
N THR A 65 -6.37 -0.15 -2.33
CA THR A 65 -6.64 0.99 -1.45
C THR A 65 -5.41 1.88 -1.32
N LEU A 66 -5.57 3.16 -1.63
CA LEU A 66 -4.63 4.20 -1.25
C LEU A 66 -4.84 4.55 0.23
N SER A 67 -4.04 3.94 1.10
CA SER A 67 -4.15 4.17 2.55
C SER A 67 -3.61 5.54 2.94
N TYR A 68 -2.44 5.93 2.42
CA TYR A 68 -1.89 7.27 2.61
C TYR A 68 -1.16 7.72 1.34
N PRO A 69 -1.44 8.93 0.83
CA PRO A 69 -0.62 9.52 -0.23
C PRO A 69 0.76 9.92 0.31
N ARG A 70 1.79 9.96 -0.54
CA ARG A 70 3.16 10.33 -0.15
C ARG A 70 3.23 11.66 0.58
N GLU A 71 2.35 12.59 0.24
CA GLU A 71 2.27 13.93 0.81
C GLU A 71 1.88 13.86 2.29
N ALA A 72 0.91 13.00 2.64
CA ALA A 72 0.50 12.76 4.02
C ALA A 72 1.63 12.10 4.82
N ILE A 73 2.30 11.10 4.24
CA ILE A 73 3.44 10.42 4.87
C ILE A 73 4.60 11.40 5.12
N THR A 74 4.88 12.26 4.15
CA THR A 74 5.91 13.31 4.25
C THR A 74 5.56 14.31 5.35
N ALA A 75 4.31 14.76 5.42
CA ALA A 75 3.84 15.65 6.47
C ALA A 75 3.97 14.99 7.85
N MET A 76 3.50 13.74 8.01
CA MET A 76 3.65 12.96 9.25
C MET A 76 5.11 12.84 9.68
N TYR A 77 6.02 12.57 8.74
CA TYR A 77 7.46 12.47 9.03
C TYR A 77 8.06 13.81 9.49
N ARG A 78 7.67 14.93 8.87
CA ARG A 78 8.09 16.27 9.29
C ARG A 78 7.60 16.59 10.71
N THR A 79 6.31 16.42 10.97
CA THR A 79 5.72 16.64 12.29
C THR A 79 6.38 15.77 13.36
N ARG A 80 6.67 14.50 13.06
CA ARG A 80 7.37 13.61 14.00
C ARG A 80 8.75 14.14 14.38
N LYS A 81 9.48 14.78 13.47
CA LYS A 81 10.78 15.40 13.76
C LYS A 81 10.65 16.68 14.60
N GLU A 82 9.61 17.46 14.36
CA GLU A 82 9.37 18.73 15.06
C GLU A 82 8.85 18.53 16.50
N VAL A 83 8.03 17.51 16.72
CA VAL A 83 7.36 17.24 18.03
C VAL A 83 8.09 16.15 18.82
N SER A 84 9.41 16.02 18.67
CA SER A 84 10.19 14.90 19.23
C SER A 84 10.24 14.89 20.77
N PHE A 85 9.15 14.46 21.43
CA PHE A 85 9.09 14.17 22.87
C PHE A 85 8.56 12.76 23.18
N VAL A 86 7.90 12.08 22.24
CA VAL A 86 7.20 10.81 22.52
C VAL A 86 7.49 9.76 21.45
N TYR A 87 8.65 9.13 21.48
CA TYR A 87 8.81 7.82 20.83
C TYR A 87 9.89 6.98 21.52
N ARG A 88 9.51 6.25 22.58
CA ARG A 88 10.34 5.19 23.17
C ARG A 88 9.89 3.87 22.58
N SER A 89 10.71 3.27 21.71
CA SER A 89 10.46 1.93 21.16
C SER A 89 11.06 0.88 22.10
N TRP A 90 10.23 -0.05 22.59
CA TRP A 90 10.68 -1.24 23.31
C TRP A 90 10.82 -2.40 22.32
N HIS A 91 12.01 -2.98 22.22
CA HIS A 91 12.22 -4.23 21.47
C HIS A 91 12.16 -5.38 22.48
N MET A 92 11.16 -6.26 22.33
CA MET A 92 11.13 -7.54 23.03
C MET A 92 11.69 -8.60 22.09
N TYR A 93 12.84 -9.16 22.44
CA TYR A 93 13.35 -10.38 21.82
C TYR A 93 12.73 -11.56 22.56
N THR A 94 12.04 -12.46 21.85
CA THR A 94 11.62 -13.75 22.40
C THR A 94 12.68 -14.80 22.02
N THR A 95 13.16 -15.56 23.01
CA THR A 95 13.98 -16.77 22.83
C THR A 95 13.11 -17.95 22.45
#